data_AF-A0A6P7GGX0-F1
#
_entry.id   AF-A0A6P7GGX0-F1
#
_cell.length_a   1.000
_cell.length_b   1.000
_cell.length_c   1.000
_cell.angle_alpha   90.00
_cell.angle_beta   90.00
_cell.angle_gamma   90.00
#
_symmetry.space_group_name_H-M   'P 1'
#
loop_
_entity.id
_entity.type
_entity.pdbx_description
1 polymer ?
#
loop_
_entity_poly.entity_id
_entity_poly.type
_entity_poly.pdbx_seq_one_letter_code
_entity_poly.pdbx_strand_id
1 'polypeptide(L)'
;EMLKWWGQYVESQGDMVSTLKIYANAGDIYSQVRVLCFMGKETLASELARGNMQDKAALYHMARYYETVGNFEEAINMFTKATAYCNAVRLCKENNMIDELWNLSIVVSGKEKVQIAKYFEEQGDLEKSAMLYHRGGMLHKAIDLAFRTKQYDILQEIASELNADSDPALVRKCAEYFIDNEQFDRAVDLLAIVKKYTEAINLCMKHNVQLTEDLAEKLTPSKDLVDEDTRETVLETLAESLMVQGNYHLATKKFTQAGDKIKAMKALLKSGDTDKIIFFAGVSRQREIYIMAANFLQSVDWQNNPEFLKNIITFYSKGKALDLLANFYVACAQAFMYEIINEFIVHRHQAITLTAGFMGITCLDKYAATLQLYLTASTICLLFKYLPVTQCQQLLMTAGNDLEVAVRRGDVYSSMIQYLVKSGNYSEAKQYFVELRHLLEQSGNTPITYYITNEVLEGLANGLSVPVAQLLPKSTKMRVASEGDGDDVEEVVEE
;
A
#
# COMPACT_ATOMS: atom_id res chain seq x y z
N GLU A 1 44.17 58.33 27.09
CA GLU A 1 43.81 58.35 28.53
C GLU A 1 44.18 59.67 29.22
N MET A 2 45.45 60.10 29.16
CA MET A 2 45.90 61.40 29.71
C MET A 2 45.11 62.62 29.19
N LEU A 3 44.79 62.66 27.89
CA LEU A 3 43.95 63.73 27.31
C LEU A 3 42.50 63.72 27.82
N LYS A 4 41.94 62.55 28.16
CA LYS A 4 40.58 62.47 28.72
C LYS A 4 40.53 63.02 30.14
N TRP A 5 41.53 62.66 30.96
CA TRP A 5 41.68 63.22 32.31
C TRP A 5 41.90 64.74 32.28
N TRP A 6 42.74 65.22 31.36
CA TRP A 6 42.94 66.66 31.16
C TRP A 6 41.64 67.36 30.75
N GLY A 7 40.87 66.75 29.83
CA GLY A 7 39.55 67.27 29.44
C GLY A 7 38.59 67.38 30.62
N GLN A 8 38.51 66.36 31.48
CA GLN A 8 37.69 66.38 32.70
C GLN A 8 38.10 67.48 33.68
N TYR A 9 39.41 67.70 33.85
CA TYR A 9 39.92 68.78 34.69
C TYR A 9 39.51 70.15 34.13
N VAL A 10 39.71 70.41 32.85
CA VAL A 10 39.33 71.69 32.21
C VAL A 10 37.81 71.90 32.25
N GLU A 11 37.04 70.82 32.08
CA GLU A 11 35.58 70.86 32.22
C GLU A 11 35.15 71.29 33.62
N SER A 12 35.84 70.80 34.67
CA SER A 12 35.58 71.20 36.06
C SER A 12 35.88 72.68 36.34
N GLN A 13 36.75 73.31 35.53
CA GLN A 13 37.05 74.74 35.61
C GLN A 13 36.04 75.61 34.82
N GLY A 14 35.10 75.00 34.10
CA GLY A 14 34.03 75.68 33.38
C GLY A 14 34.36 76.12 31.95
N ASP A 15 35.56 75.85 31.43
CA ASP A 15 35.92 76.17 30.04
C ASP A 15 35.47 75.08 29.07
N MET A 16 34.21 75.16 28.65
CA MET A 16 33.58 74.18 27.76
C MET A 16 34.16 74.18 26.33
N VAL A 17 34.67 75.32 25.85
CA VAL A 17 35.19 75.42 24.47
C VAL A 17 36.53 74.74 24.33
N SER A 18 37.44 74.96 25.28
CA SER A 18 38.73 74.26 25.32
C SER A 18 38.54 72.77 25.60
N THR A 19 37.59 72.43 26.48
CA THR A 19 37.22 71.04 26.77
C THR A 19 36.82 70.27 25.51
N LEU A 20 35.98 70.85 24.63
CA LEU A 20 35.58 70.19 23.38
C LEU A 20 36.77 69.91 22.45
N LYS A 21 37.72 70.83 22.34
CA LYS A 21 38.94 70.62 21.53
C LYS A 21 39.79 69.48 22.09
N ILE A 22 39.90 69.40 23.42
CA ILE A 22 40.66 68.35 24.11
C ILE A 22 39.99 66.99 23.90
N TYR A 23 38.67 66.89 24.05
CA TYR A 23 37.95 65.64 23.80
C TYR A 23 37.94 65.24 22.32
N ALA A 24 37.89 66.20 21.39
CA ALA A 24 38.06 65.94 19.95
C ALA A 24 39.43 65.33 19.64
N ASN A 25 40.50 65.92 20.18
CA ASN A 25 41.85 65.37 20.05
C ASN A 25 42.01 64.00 20.72
N ALA A 26 41.23 63.73 21.77
CA ALA A 26 41.20 62.44 22.45
C ALA A 26 40.31 61.39 21.75
N GLY A 27 39.57 61.77 20.71
CA GLY A 27 38.58 60.91 20.05
C GLY A 27 37.40 60.50 20.94
N ASP A 28 37.14 61.23 22.03
CA ASP A 28 36.07 60.90 22.98
C ASP A 28 34.75 61.53 22.53
N ILE A 29 34.00 60.82 21.69
CA ILE A 29 32.76 61.33 21.09
C ILE A 29 31.66 61.48 22.16
N TYR A 30 31.49 60.48 23.04
CA TYR A 30 30.56 60.57 24.17
C TYR A 30 30.72 61.85 24.99
N SER A 31 31.95 62.18 25.40
CA SER A 31 32.19 63.36 26.23
C SER A 31 31.95 64.66 25.46
N GLN A 32 32.25 64.70 24.16
CA GLN A 32 31.90 65.85 23.30
C GLN A 32 30.38 66.04 23.19
N VAL A 33 29.64 64.97 22.92
CA VAL A 33 28.16 65.02 22.84
C VAL A 33 27.57 65.49 24.17
N ARG A 34 28.06 64.99 25.30
CA ARG A 34 27.61 65.40 26.63
C ARG A 34 27.83 66.89 26.89
N VAL A 35 29.01 67.41 26.59
CA VAL A 35 29.33 68.84 26.76
C VAL A 35 28.49 69.70 25.79
N LEU A 36 28.32 69.29 24.54
CA LEU A 36 27.47 70.00 23.57
C LEU A 36 26.00 70.05 24.01
N CYS A 37 25.46 68.95 24.55
CA CYS A 37 24.11 68.91 25.14
C CYS A 37 23.99 69.88 26.33
N PHE A 38 25.00 69.92 27.22
CA PHE A 38 25.03 70.85 28.35
C PHE A 38 25.05 72.32 27.90
N MET A 39 25.74 72.62 26.79
CA MET A 39 25.76 73.95 26.19
C MET A 39 24.49 74.32 25.42
N GLY A 40 23.49 73.42 25.32
CA GLY A 40 22.26 73.62 24.54
C GLY A 40 22.46 73.60 23.03
N LYS A 41 23.61 73.11 22.54
CA LYS A 41 23.92 73.03 21.10
C LYS A 41 23.43 71.71 20.51
N GLU A 42 22.11 71.54 20.51
CA GLU A 42 21.44 70.29 20.13
C GLU A 42 21.82 69.81 18.73
N THR A 43 21.74 70.67 17.72
CA THR A 43 21.98 70.30 16.32
C THR A 43 23.37 69.70 16.11
N LEU A 44 24.38 70.38 16.65
CA LEU A 44 25.78 69.93 16.59
C LEU A 44 26.00 68.64 17.39
N ALA A 45 25.34 68.48 18.55
CA ALA A 45 25.42 67.25 19.33
C ALA A 45 24.80 66.05 18.58
N SER A 46 23.65 66.28 17.94
CA SER A 46 22.93 65.28 17.14
C SER A 46 23.71 64.86 15.91
N GLU A 47 24.26 65.81 15.16
CA GLU A 47 25.11 65.56 13.99
C GLU A 47 26.37 64.78 14.38
N LEU A 48 27.01 65.16 15.49
CA LEU A 48 28.21 64.47 15.96
C LEU A 48 27.91 63.02 16.38
N ALA A 49 26.79 62.79 17.08
CA ALA A 49 26.36 61.45 17.46
C ALA A 49 25.97 60.60 16.25
N ARG A 50 25.22 61.16 15.28
CA ARG A 50 24.82 60.48 14.03
C ARG A 50 26.00 60.19 13.11
N GLY A 51 26.99 61.07 13.05
CA GLY A 51 28.21 60.88 12.27
C GLY A 51 29.12 59.77 12.82
N ASN A 52 28.96 59.41 14.09
CA ASN A 52 29.79 58.43 14.79
C ASN A 52 28.95 57.29 15.38
N MET A 53 28.20 56.58 14.53
CA MET A 53 27.26 55.53 14.94
C MET A 53 27.88 54.34 15.71
N GLN A 54 29.21 54.22 15.72
CA GLN A 54 29.93 53.19 16.48
C GLN A 54 29.94 53.49 18.00
N ASP A 55 29.87 54.76 18.40
CA ASP A 55 29.85 55.14 19.81
C ASP A 55 28.41 55.08 20.37
N LYS A 56 28.04 53.89 20.84
CA LYS A 56 26.74 53.64 21.47
C LYS A 56 26.50 54.49 22.71
N ALA A 57 27.55 54.86 23.45
CA ALA A 57 27.41 55.68 24.65
C ALA A 57 27.01 57.11 24.28
N ALA A 58 27.59 57.66 23.21
CA ALA A 58 27.23 58.97 22.66
C ALA A 58 25.76 59.01 22.19
N LEU A 59 25.34 58.00 21.42
CA LEU A 59 23.95 57.86 20.96
C LEU A 59 22.97 57.72 22.15
N TYR A 60 23.33 56.92 23.16
CA TYR A 60 22.53 56.75 24.37
C TYR A 60 22.37 58.06 25.15
N HIS A 61 23.44 58.83 25.29
CA HIS A 61 23.38 60.13 25.95
C HIS A 61 22.47 61.11 25.20
N MET A 62 22.59 61.16 23.87
CA MET A 62 21.73 61.98 23.03
C MET A 62 20.26 61.58 23.16
N ALA A 63 19.98 60.27 23.21
CA ALA A 63 18.62 59.76 23.40
C ALA A 63 18.02 60.21 24.75
N ARG A 64 18.80 60.14 25.84
CA ARG A 64 18.38 60.65 27.15
C ARG A 64 18.15 62.16 27.15
N TYR A 65 18.98 62.91 26.44
CA TYR A 65 18.77 64.35 26.28
C TYR A 65 17.43 64.62 25.58
N TYR A 66 17.15 63.94 24.46
CA TYR A 66 15.86 64.06 23.77
C TYR A 66 14.66 63.65 24.62
N GLU A 67 14.81 62.62 25.45
CA GLU A 67 13.79 62.23 26.44
C GLU A 67 13.51 63.35 27.45
N THR A 68 14.55 64.04 27.97
CA THR A 68 14.36 65.17 28.90
C THR A 68 13.74 66.40 28.25
N VAL A 69 13.99 66.62 26.95
CA VAL A 69 13.42 67.73 26.17
C VAL A 69 11.97 67.42 25.75
N GLY A 70 11.54 66.16 25.79
CA GLY A 70 10.21 65.72 25.37
C GLY A 70 10.09 65.42 23.88
N ASN A 71 11.21 65.34 23.14
CA ASN A 71 11.21 64.90 21.75
C ASN A 71 11.35 63.38 21.68
N PHE A 72 10.23 62.68 21.89
CA PHE A 72 10.21 61.22 22.04
C PHE A 72 10.54 60.46 20.76
N GLU A 73 10.13 60.96 19.59
CA GLU A 73 10.43 60.34 18.29
C GLU A 73 11.94 60.22 18.05
N GLU A 74 12.68 61.31 18.25
CA GLU A 74 14.15 61.29 18.10
C GLU A 74 14.83 60.52 19.22
N ALA A 75 14.29 60.56 20.44
CA ALA A 75 14.79 59.73 21.55
C ALA A 75 14.69 58.23 21.22
N ILE A 76 13.56 57.75 20.68
CA ILE A 76 13.37 56.35 20.28
C ILE A 76 14.34 55.97 19.16
N ASN A 77 14.50 56.81 18.13
CA ASN A 77 15.44 56.59 17.04
C ASN A 77 16.88 56.43 17.56
N MET A 78 17.31 57.30 18.47
CA MET A 78 18.65 57.27 19.06
C MET A 78 18.85 56.08 20.01
N PHE A 79 17.85 55.75 20.85
CA PHE A 79 17.91 54.56 21.71
C PHE A 79 17.98 53.26 20.89
N THR A 80 17.23 53.18 19.79
CA THR A 80 17.25 52.04 18.87
C THR A 80 18.63 51.87 18.25
N LYS A 81 19.24 52.95 17.74
CA LYS A 81 20.62 52.96 17.21
C LYS A 81 21.67 52.63 18.27
N ALA A 82 21.46 53.08 19.50
CA ALA A 82 22.31 52.74 20.65
C ALA A 82 22.15 51.29 21.13
N THR A 83 21.24 50.50 20.53
CA THR A 83 20.86 49.14 20.96
C THR A 83 20.27 49.08 22.38
N ALA A 84 19.78 50.21 22.89
CA ALA A 84 19.17 50.35 24.21
C ALA A 84 17.65 50.12 24.14
N TYR A 85 17.26 48.94 23.62
CA TYR A 85 15.88 48.63 23.27
C TYR A 85 14.90 48.71 24.44
N CYS A 86 15.31 48.35 25.67
CA CYS A 86 14.45 48.46 26.85
C CYS A 86 13.96 49.90 27.08
N ASN A 87 14.81 50.90 26.84
CA ASN A 87 14.44 52.31 27.01
C ASN A 87 13.53 52.78 25.89
N ALA A 88 13.82 52.38 24.64
CA ALA A 88 12.95 52.68 23.50
C ALA A 88 11.54 52.08 23.71
N VAL A 89 11.46 50.80 24.10
CA VAL A 89 10.19 50.11 24.38
C VAL A 89 9.43 50.79 25.52
N ARG A 90 10.10 51.15 26.62
CA ARG A 90 9.48 51.88 27.73
C ARG A 90 8.89 53.20 27.23
N LEU A 91 9.66 53.98 26.48
CA LEU A 91 9.25 55.30 26.02
C LEU A 91 8.05 55.24 25.08
N CYS A 92 8.03 54.27 24.17
CA CYS A 92 6.89 54.02 23.31
C CYS A 92 5.62 53.67 24.11
N LYS A 93 5.73 52.83 25.15
CA LYS A 93 4.60 52.43 26.00
C LYS A 93 4.06 53.58 26.83
N GLU A 94 4.93 54.37 27.46
CA GLU A 94 4.55 55.49 28.32
C GLU A 94 3.85 56.62 27.53
N ASN A 95 4.16 56.76 26.24
CA ASN A 95 3.63 57.82 25.39
C ASN A 95 2.58 57.34 24.36
N ASN A 96 2.09 56.10 24.45
CA ASN A 96 1.13 55.50 23.52
C ASN A 96 1.54 55.57 22.03
N MET A 97 2.85 55.46 21.74
CA MET A 97 3.40 55.46 20.39
C MET A 97 3.32 54.04 19.79
N ILE A 98 2.11 53.63 19.40
CA ILE A 98 1.80 52.23 19.02
C ILE A 98 2.51 51.81 17.73
N ASP A 99 2.57 52.69 16.74
CA ASP A 99 3.16 52.38 15.43
C ASP A 99 4.69 52.25 15.54
N GLU A 100 5.34 53.12 16.30
CA GLU A 100 6.77 53.04 16.61
C GLU A 100 7.07 51.80 17.45
N LEU A 101 6.22 51.46 18.42
CA LEU A 101 6.34 50.24 19.21
C LEU A 101 6.27 48.98 18.33
N TRP A 102 5.38 48.98 17.33
CA TRP A 102 5.26 47.91 16.36
C TRP A 102 6.50 47.78 15.48
N ASN A 103 6.99 48.89 14.93
CA ASN A 103 8.19 48.90 14.11
C ASN A 103 9.42 48.44 14.91
N LEU A 104 9.52 48.85 16.17
CA LEU A 104 10.56 48.44 17.08
C LEU A 104 10.53 46.92 17.33
N SER A 105 9.33 46.33 17.43
CA SER A 105 9.16 44.89 17.66
C SER A 105 9.87 43.98 16.64
N ILE A 106 10.12 44.48 15.43
CA ILE A 106 10.82 43.75 14.35
C ILE A 106 12.31 43.60 14.69
N VAL A 107 12.92 44.62 15.30
CA VAL A 107 14.38 44.75 15.48
C VAL A 107 14.85 44.26 16.85
N VAL A 108 13.99 44.32 17.87
CA VAL A 108 14.36 43.98 19.25
C VAL A 108 14.60 42.48 19.47
N SER A 109 15.28 42.15 20.57
CA SER A 109 15.54 40.75 20.94
C SER A 109 14.28 40.06 21.43
N GLY A 110 14.30 38.72 21.50
CA GLY A 110 13.14 37.92 21.91
C GLY A 110 12.56 38.32 23.28
N LYS A 111 13.40 38.74 24.24
CA LYS A 111 12.95 39.19 25.57
C LYS A 111 12.10 40.45 25.49
N GLU A 112 12.53 41.44 24.70
CA GLU A 112 11.76 42.67 24.51
C GLU A 112 10.51 42.41 23.67
N LYS A 113 10.56 41.53 22.64
CA LYS A 113 9.37 41.12 21.87
C LYS A 113 8.26 40.62 22.80
N VAL A 114 8.60 39.79 23.78
CA VAL A 114 7.66 39.28 24.80
C VAL A 114 7.08 40.41 25.66
N GLN A 115 7.88 41.41 26.03
CA GLN A 115 7.37 42.56 26.77
C GLN A 115 6.43 43.43 25.93
N ILE A 116 6.70 43.57 24.62
CA ILE A 116 5.80 44.28 23.69
C ILE A 116 4.51 43.47 23.50
N ALA A 117 4.60 42.15 23.36
CA ALA A 117 3.46 41.25 23.23
C ALA A 117 2.50 41.36 24.43
N LYS A 118 3.02 41.41 25.66
CA LYS A 118 2.23 41.64 26.88
C LYS A 118 1.45 42.96 26.83
N TYR A 119 2.09 44.02 26.34
CA TYR A 119 1.43 45.31 26.24
C TYR A 119 0.26 45.26 25.24
N PHE A 120 0.45 44.68 24.06
CA PHE A 120 -0.65 44.51 23.11
C PHE A 120 -1.78 43.61 23.64
N GLU A 121 -1.45 42.59 24.42
CA GLU A 121 -2.44 41.74 25.10
C GLU A 121 -3.29 42.53 26.10
N GLU A 122 -2.66 43.37 26.93
CA GLU A 122 -3.32 44.24 27.91
C GLU A 122 -4.20 45.30 27.23
N GLN A 123 -3.80 45.80 26.06
CA GLN A 123 -4.60 46.72 25.24
C GLN A 123 -5.74 46.03 24.46
N GLY A 124 -5.79 44.69 24.47
CA GLY A 124 -6.81 43.90 23.75
C GLY A 124 -6.49 43.61 22.28
N ASP A 125 -5.33 44.05 21.77
CA ASP A 125 -4.84 43.69 20.43
C ASP A 125 -4.17 42.31 20.48
N LEU A 126 -5.02 41.29 20.59
CA LEU A 126 -4.59 39.89 20.74
C LEU A 126 -3.87 39.35 19.49
N GLU A 127 -4.12 39.94 18.32
CA GLU A 127 -3.48 39.54 17.06
C GLU A 127 -2.01 39.92 16.99
N LYS A 128 -1.71 41.20 17.23
CA LYS A 128 -0.31 41.63 17.34
C LYS A 128 0.40 40.92 18.49
N SER A 129 -0.31 40.66 19.58
CA SER A 129 0.23 39.92 20.72
C SER A 129 0.64 38.49 20.35
N ALA A 130 -0.24 37.71 19.69
CA ALA A 130 0.05 36.33 19.30
C ALA A 130 1.28 36.24 18.38
N MET A 131 1.35 37.11 17.37
CA MET A 131 2.49 37.13 16.44
C MET A 131 3.81 37.46 17.14
N LEU A 132 3.80 38.39 18.11
CA LEU A 132 4.99 38.74 18.87
C LEU A 132 5.40 37.67 19.87
N TYR A 133 4.46 36.95 20.47
CA TYR A 133 4.78 35.79 21.31
C TYR A 133 5.44 34.67 20.50
N HIS A 134 4.96 34.40 19.29
CA HIS A 134 5.58 33.43 18.38
C HIS A 134 7.02 33.85 18.05
N ARG A 135 7.21 35.08 17.54
CA ARG A 135 8.54 35.63 17.22
C ARG A 135 9.45 35.83 18.42
N GLY A 136 8.89 35.86 19.62
CA GLY A 136 9.59 35.91 20.91
C GLY A 136 9.97 34.54 21.48
N GLY A 137 9.58 33.44 20.81
CA GLY A 137 9.86 32.07 21.23
C GLY A 137 8.90 31.52 22.31
N MET A 138 7.82 32.23 22.64
CA MET A 138 6.82 31.78 23.61
C MET A 138 5.67 31.04 22.92
N LEU A 139 5.98 29.88 22.35
CA LEU A 139 5.04 29.09 21.54
C LEU A 139 3.73 28.76 22.27
N HIS A 140 3.78 28.37 23.55
CA HIS A 140 2.59 28.08 24.33
C HIS A 140 1.57 29.21 24.35
N LYS A 141 2.06 30.42 24.63
CA LYS A 141 1.19 31.58 24.75
C LYS A 141 0.73 32.08 23.38
N ALA A 142 1.59 31.96 22.37
CA ALA A 142 1.22 32.25 20.99
C ALA A 142 0.09 31.35 20.50
N ILE A 143 0.18 30.03 20.74
CA ILE A 143 -0.85 29.04 20.37
C ILE A 143 -2.16 29.32 21.10
N ASP A 144 -2.14 29.49 22.42
CA ASP A 144 -3.37 29.76 23.20
C ASP A 144 -4.07 31.05 22.73
N LEU A 145 -3.30 32.11 22.42
CA LEU A 145 -3.87 33.34 21.87
C LEU A 145 -4.37 33.16 20.45
N ALA A 146 -3.62 32.48 19.58
CA ALA A 146 -4.01 32.24 18.20
C ALA A 146 -5.27 31.38 18.09
N PHE A 147 -5.51 30.44 19.02
CA PHE A 147 -6.79 29.72 19.11
C PHE A 147 -7.94 30.64 19.50
N ARG A 148 -7.73 31.52 20.51
CA ARG A 148 -8.76 32.46 20.96
C ARG A 148 -9.16 33.45 19.88
N THR A 149 -8.20 33.90 19.06
CA THR A 149 -8.41 34.87 17.99
C THR A 149 -8.70 34.25 16.63
N LYS A 150 -8.60 32.92 16.51
CA LYS A 150 -8.71 32.17 15.25
C LYS A 150 -7.73 32.65 14.18
N GLN A 151 -6.48 32.90 14.56
CA GLN A 151 -5.41 33.25 13.63
C GLN A 151 -4.81 31.99 13.00
N TYR A 152 -5.44 31.55 11.91
CA TYR A 152 -5.07 30.36 11.17
C TYR A 152 -3.62 30.42 10.66
N ASP A 153 -3.20 31.57 10.10
CA ASP A 153 -1.87 31.71 9.50
C ASP A 153 -0.75 31.50 10.52
N ILE A 154 -0.89 32.10 11.71
CA ILE A 154 0.09 31.95 12.80
C ILE A 154 0.12 30.51 13.30
N LEU A 155 -1.03 29.84 13.41
CA LEU A 155 -1.07 28.43 13.83
C LEU A 155 -0.41 27.51 12.80
N GLN A 156 -0.55 27.80 11.51
CA GLN A 156 0.13 27.06 10.46
C GLN A 156 1.65 27.26 10.49
N GLU A 157 2.12 28.50 10.68
CA GLU A 157 3.54 28.79 10.85
C GLU A 157 4.12 28.06 12.06
N ILE A 158 3.46 28.18 13.23
CA ILE A 158 3.88 27.49 14.45
C ILE A 158 3.92 25.97 14.22
N ALA A 159 2.90 25.39 13.60
CA ALA A 159 2.85 23.95 13.34
C ALA A 159 3.99 23.46 12.45
N SER A 160 4.44 24.26 11.49
CA SER A 160 5.56 23.91 10.62
C SER A 160 6.92 23.93 11.33
N GLU A 161 7.03 24.65 12.44
CA GLU A 161 8.24 24.70 13.28
C GLU A 161 8.28 23.61 14.36
N LEU A 162 7.14 22.98 14.65
CA LEU A 162 7.05 21.91 15.65
C LEU A 162 7.79 20.65 15.17
N ASN A 163 8.57 20.08 16.06
CA ASN A 163 9.41 18.91 15.81
C ASN A 163 9.40 17.94 17.00
N ALA A 164 10.21 16.87 16.92
CA ALA A 164 10.27 15.83 17.96
C ALA A 164 10.78 16.31 19.32
N ASP A 165 11.49 17.45 19.37
CA ASP A 165 12.01 18.06 20.60
C ASP A 165 11.02 19.05 21.22
N SER A 166 9.92 19.36 20.51
CA SER A 166 8.87 20.27 20.98
C SER A 166 8.01 19.62 22.06
N ASP A 167 7.39 20.44 22.91
CA ASP A 167 6.50 19.92 23.97
C ASP A 167 5.35 19.09 23.37
N PRO A 168 5.25 17.78 23.71
CA PRO A 168 4.18 16.92 23.21
C PRO A 168 2.76 17.43 23.50
N ALA A 169 2.56 18.20 24.58
CA ALA A 169 1.26 18.79 24.90
C ALA A 169 0.86 19.88 23.89
N LEU A 170 1.82 20.64 23.37
CA LEU A 170 1.58 21.64 22.32
C LEU A 170 1.26 21.02 20.99
N VAL A 171 2.06 20.04 20.59
CA VAL A 171 1.87 19.35 19.31
C VAL A 171 0.49 18.70 19.28
N ARG A 172 0.02 18.14 20.40
CA ARG A 172 -1.34 17.59 20.51
C ARG A 172 -2.43 18.65 20.33
N LYS A 173 -2.33 19.80 21.00
CA LYS A 173 -3.29 20.90 20.83
C LYS A 173 -3.34 21.37 19.38
N CYS A 174 -2.20 21.47 18.70
CA CYS A 174 -2.15 21.82 17.29
C CYS A 174 -2.78 20.73 16.41
N ALA A 175 -2.51 19.45 16.68
CA ALA A 175 -3.11 18.33 15.95
C ALA A 175 -4.65 18.30 16.09
N GLU A 176 -5.17 18.46 17.31
CA GLU A 176 -6.62 18.54 17.58
C GLU A 176 -7.27 19.68 16.78
N TYR A 177 -6.63 20.84 16.75
CA TYR A 177 -7.11 21.96 15.93
C TYR A 177 -7.12 21.67 14.43
N PHE A 178 -6.09 21.02 13.89
CA PHE A 178 -6.10 20.65 12.48
C PHE A 178 -7.16 19.61 12.16
N ILE A 179 -7.49 18.71 13.10
CA ILE A 179 -8.63 17.79 12.98
C ILE A 179 -9.95 18.56 12.93
N ASP A 180 -10.15 19.52 13.84
CA ASP A 180 -11.36 20.34 13.91
C ASP A 180 -11.58 21.21 12.67
N ASN A 181 -10.50 21.59 11.97
CA ASN A 181 -10.54 22.36 10.72
C ASN A 181 -10.41 21.51 9.45
N GLU A 182 -10.62 20.19 9.54
CA GLU A 182 -10.58 19.25 8.41
C GLU A 182 -9.23 19.17 7.67
N GLN A 183 -8.15 19.65 8.28
CA GLN A 183 -6.78 19.57 7.76
C GLN A 183 -6.10 18.28 8.26
N PHE A 184 -6.65 17.13 7.87
CA PHE A 184 -6.23 15.83 8.40
C PHE A 184 -4.77 15.49 8.08
N ASP A 185 -4.26 15.81 6.89
CA ASP A 185 -2.88 15.51 6.50
C ASP A 185 -1.85 16.05 7.51
N ARG A 186 -2.02 17.33 7.89
CA ARG A 186 -1.15 18.01 8.85
C ARG A 186 -1.32 17.46 10.26
N ALA A 187 -2.54 17.12 10.65
CA ALA A 187 -2.81 16.51 11.95
C ALA A 187 -2.10 15.17 12.09
N VAL A 188 -2.12 14.31 11.05
CA VAL A 188 -1.43 13.02 11.05
C VAL A 188 0.09 13.23 11.19
N ASP A 189 0.68 14.17 10.44
CA ASP A 189 2.10 14.49 10.56
C ASP A 189 2.49 14.90 11.99
N LEU A 190 1.69 15.75 12.64
CA LEU A 190 1.92 16.16 14.03
C LEU A 190 1.76 15.00 15.02
N LEU A 191 0.74 14.15 14.84
CA LEU A 191 0.53 12.95 15.66
C LEU A 191 1.68 11.94 15.51
N ALA A 192 2.26 11.82 14.31
CA ALA A 192 3.44 11.01 14.06
C ALA A 192 4.66 11.53 14.84
N ILE A 193 4.85 12.85 14.93
CA ILE A 193 5.93 13.48 15.70
C ILE A 193 5.83 13.14 17.19
N VAL A 194 4.64 13.19 17.78
CA VAL A 194 4.42 12.81 19.20
C VAL A 194 4.28 11.31 19.44
N LYS A 195 4.58 10.48 18.42
CA LYS A 195 4.56 9.01 18.51
C LYS A 195 3.19 8.44 18.89
N LYS A 196 2.11 9.16 18.53
CA LYS A 196 0.73 8.71 18.68
C LYS A 196 0.29 7.94 17.45
N TYR A 197 0.99 6.84 17.18
CA TYR A 197 0.86 6.06 15.94
C TYR A 197 -0.56 5.54 15.71
N THR A 198 -1.19 4.94 16.72
CA THR A 198 -2.54 4.37 16.61
C THR A 198 -3.59 5.42 16.31
N GLU A 199 -3.53 6.58 16.97
CA GLU A 199 -4.43 7.71 16.74
C GLU A 199 -4.25 8.26 15.31
N ALA A 200 -3.00 8.41 14.85
CA ALA A 200 -2.67 8.86 13.51
C ALA A 200 -3.19 7.91 12.42
N ILE A 201 -2.98 6.59 12.56
CA ILE A 201 -3.44 5.57 11.61
C ILE A 201 -4.98 5.56 11.53
N ASN A 202 -5.65 5.62 12.69
CA ASN A 202 -7.12 5.68 12.73
C ASN A 202 -7.67 6.93 12.06
N LEU A 203 -6.99 8.08 12.22
CA LEU A 203 -7.36 9.31 11.54
C LEU A 203 -7.22 9.16 10.01
N CYS A 204 -6.15 8.52 9.53
CA CYS A 204 -5.98 8.25 8.11
C CYS A 204 -7.11 7.39 7.54
N MET A 205 -7.53 6.36 8.28
CA MET A 205 -8.59 5.46 7.84
C MET A 205 -9.96 6.13 7.84
N LYS A 206 -10.27 6.90 8.88
CA LYS A 206 -11.59 7.55 9.03
C LYS A 206 -11.82 8.64 7.99
N HIS A 207 -10.78 9.40 7.63
CA HIS A 207 -10.86 10.53 6.72
C HIS A 207 -10.23 10.29 5.35
N ASN A 208 -9.83 9.04 5.06
CA ASN A 208 -9.23 8.62 3.79
C ASN A 208 -7.97 9.43 3.41
N VAL A 209 -7.13 9.76 4.39
CA VAL A 209 -5.82 10.40 4.16
C VAL A 209 -4.88 9.39 3.55
N GLN A 210 -4.24 9.76 2.44
CA GLN A 210 -3.35 8.87 1.70
C GLN A 210 -2.08 8.55 2.50
N LEU A 211 -1.84 7.27 2.77
CA LEU A 211 -0.62 6.79 3.41
C LEU A 211 0.50 6.69 2.37
N THR A 212 1.24 7.80 2.21
CA THR A 212 2.46 7.84 1.39
C THR A 212 3.58 7.01 2.03
N GLU A 213 4.61 6.69 1.25
CA GLU A 213 5.76 5.92 1.76
C GLU A 213 6.44 6.63 2.94
N ASP A 214 6.70 7.93 2.82
CA ASP A 214 7.30 8.74 3.87
C ASP A 214 6.46 8.72 5.15
N LEU A 215 5.14 8.87 5.02
CA LEU A 215 4.23 8.87 6.16
C LEU A 215 4.17 7.49 6.82
N ALA A 216 4.14 6.41 6.04
CA ALA A 216 4.17 5.06 6.58
C ALA A 216 5.48 4.75 7.30
N GLU A 217 6.62 5.27 6.84
CA GLU A 217 7.90 5.16 7.56
C GLU A 217 7.90 5.99 8.84
N LYS A 218 7.37 7.23 8.84
CA LYS A 218 7.20 8.03 10.07
C LYS A 218 6.30 7.35 11.11
N LEU A 219 5.25 6.65 10.64
CA LEU A 219 4.31 5.90 11.48
C LEU A 219 4.83 4.51 11.89
N THR A 220 6.04 4.15 11.46
CA THR A 220 6.69 2.90 11.88
C THR A 220 7.45 3.15 13.19
N PRO A 221 6.99 2.59 14.32
CA PRO A 221 7.74 2.70 15.58
C PRO A 221 9.15 2.12 15.43
N SER A 222 10.15 2.63 16.17
CA SER A 222 11.47 2.00 16.26
C SER A 222 11.45 0.83 17.24
N LYS A 223 12.44 -0.07 17.18
CA LYS A 223 12.51 -1.25 18.07
C LYS A 223 12.80 -0.90 19.53
N ASP A 224 13.47 0.23 19.78
CA ASP A 224 13.90 0.61 21.13
C ASP A 224 12.88 1.50 21.86
N LEU A 225 11.85 1.99 21.14
CA LEU A 225 10.94 3.03 21.63
C LEU A 225 9.65 2.49 22.24
N VAL A 226 9.21 1.30 21.85
CA VAL A 226 7.93 0.72 22.24
C VAL A 226 8.11 -0.77 22.46
N ASP A 227 7.28 -1.35 23.32
CA ASP A 227 7.26 -2.79 23.57
C ASP A 227 6.96 -3.58 22.29
N GLU A 228 7.55 -4.78 22.12
CA GLU A 228 7.42 -5.56 20.89
C GLU A 228 5.96 -5.91 20.55
N ASP A 229 5.11 -6.19 21.54
CA ASP A 229 3.70 -6.52 21.30
C ASP A 229 2.93 -5.29 20.78
N THR A 230 3.20 -4.13 21.37
CA THR A 230 2.59 -2.86 20.92
C THR A 230 3.13 -2.41 19.56
N ARG A 231 4.39 -2.72 19.27
CA ARG A 231 5.02 -2.45 17.98
C ARG A 231 4.38 -3.32 16.89
N GLU A 232 4.18 -4.61 17.15
CA GLU A 232 3.53 -5.55 16.23
C GLU A 232 2.11 -5.08 15.88
N THR A 233 1.29 -4.76 16.89
CA THR A 233 -0.09 -4.29 16.68
C THR A 233 -0.17 -2.99 15.87
N VAL A 234 0.75 -2.04 16.09
CA VAL A 234 0.83 -0.80 15.29
C VAL A 234 1.22 -1.11 13.84
N LEU A 235 2.17 -2.02 13.61
CA LEU A 235 2.59 -2.40 12.26
C LEU A 235 1.49 -3.16 11.51
N GLU A 236 0.76 -4.03 12.20
CA GLU A 236 -0.38 -4.73 11.62
C GLU A 236 -1.49 -3.77 11.22
N THR A 237 -1.91 -2.87 12.13
CA THR A 237 -2.95 -1.87 11.84
C THR A 237 -2.56 -0.91 10.71
N LEU A 238 -1.28 -0.50 10.65
CA LEU A 238 -0.74 0.29 9.54
C LEU A 238 -0.80 -0.48 8.21
N ALA A 239 -0.40 -1.75 8.22
CA ALA A 239 -0.39 -2.59 7.03
C ALA A 239 -1.80 -2.89 6.52
N GLU A 240 -2.76 -3.14 7.42
CA GLU A 240 -4.18 -3.31 7.10
C GLU A 240 -4.77 -2.03 6.49
N SER A 241 -4.39 -0.86 7.03
CA SER A 241 -4.80 0.44 6.49
C SER A 241 -4.28 0.65 5.06
N LEU A 242 -3.00 0.32 4.82
CA LEU A 242 -2.39 0.36 3.49
C LEU A 242 -3.06 -0.61 2.50
N MET A 243 -3.51 -1.78 2.96
CA MET A 243 -4.25 -2.72 2.12
C MET A 243 -5.60 -2.16 1.67
N VAL A 244 -6.32 -1.45 2.55
CA VAL A 244 -7.61 -0.83 2.20
C VAL A 244 -7.42 0.27 1.16
N GLN A 245 -6.30 1.02 1.24
CA GLN A 245 -5.94 2.04 0.25
C GLN A 245 -5.36 1.47 -1.06
N GLY A 246 -5.21 0.16 -1.17
CA GLY A 246 -4.67 -0.51 -2.37
C GLY A 246 -3.14 -0.47 -2.50
N ASN A 247 -2.41 0.02 -1.50
CA ASN A 247 -0.95 0.04 -1.51
C ASN A 247 -0.37 -1.29 -1.01
N TYR A 248 -0.52 -2.33 -1.84
CA TYR A 248 -0.21 -3.71 -1.47
C TYR A 248 1.28 -3.97 -1.19
N HIS A 249 2.19 -3.32 -1.91
CA HIS A 249 3.63 -3.52 -1.70
C HIS A 249 4.12 -2.98 -0.37
N LEU A 250 3.67 -1.78 0.00
CA LEU A 250 4.02 -1.18 1.28
C LEU A 250 3.37 -1.96 2.43
N ALA A 251 2.11 -2.40 2.27
CA ALA A 251 1.45 -3.29 3.22
C ALA A 251 2.26 -4.58 3.45
N THR A 252 2.74 -5.23 2.39
CA THR A 252 3.63 -6.40 2.51
C THR A 252 4.86 -6.09 3.34
N LYS A 253 5.56 -4.98 3.06
CA LYS A 253 6.75 -4.57 3.83
C LYS A 253 6.42 -4.43 5.31
N LYS A 254 5.30 -3.78 5.66
CA LYS A 254 4.89 -3.57 7.06
C LYS A 254 4.46 -4.89 7.74
N PHE A 255 3.72 -5.77 7.09
CA PHE A 255 3.41 -7.10 7.62
C PHE A 255 4.68 -7.95 7.84
N THR A 256 5.67 -7.89 6.93
CA THR A 256 6.94 -8.59 7.14
C THR A 256 7.74 -8.04 8.31
N GLN A 257 7.66 -6.72 8.57
CA GLN A 257 8.29 -6.08 9.74
C GLN A 257 7.58 -6.44 11.05
N ALA A 258 6.26 -6.69 11.01
CA ALA A 258 5.47 -7.19 12.13
C ALA A 258 5.76 -8.67 12.44
N GLY A 259 6.25 -9.43 11.45
CA GLY A 259 6.51 -10.87 11.59
C GLY A 259 5.41 -11.76 11.00
N ASP A 260 4.25 -11.20 10.64
CA ASP A 260 3.16 -11.92 9.99
C ASP A 260 3.42 -12.11 8.48
N LYS A 261 4.12 -13.19 8.17
CA LYS A 261 4.43 -13.58 6.78
C LYS A 261 3.19 -14.03 6.00
N ILE A 262 2.14 -14.50 6.68
CA ILE A 262 0.91 -15.00 6.02
C ILE A 262 0.11 -13.82 5.49
N LYS A 263 -0.15 -12.79 6.32
CA LYS A 263 -0.79 -11.55 5.86
C LYS A 263 0.05 -10.82 4.82
N ALA A 264 1.39 -10.82 4.98
CA ALA A 264 2.29 -10.27 3.96
C ALA A 264 2.13 -10.95 2.59
N MET A 265 2.04 -12.28 2.56
CA MET A 265 1.79 -13.03 1.32
C MET A 265 0.41 -12.70 0.75
N LYS A 266 -0.65 -12.64 1.57
CA LYS A 266 -1.99 -12.25 1.09
C LYS A 266 -2.00 -10.85 0.45
N ALA A 267 -1.26 -9.90 1.01
CA ALA A 267 -1.10 -8.57 0.41
C ALA A 267 -0.39 -8.64 -0.95
N LEU A 268 0.70 -9.42 -1.07
CA LEU A 268 1.39 -9.63 -2.35
C LEU A 268 0.49 -10.29 -3.41
N LEU A 269 -0.30 -11.29 -3.03
CA LEU A 269 -1.23 -11.94 -3.95
C LEU A 269 -2.24 -10.95 -4.53
N LYS A 270 -2.72 -9.99 -3.73
CA LYS A 270 -3.60 -8.92 -4.22
C LYS A 270 -2.90 -7.93 -5.15
N SER A 271 -1.58 -7.75 -5.02
CA SER A 271 -0.82 -6.88 -5.92
C SER A 271 -0.64 -7.50 -7.31
N GLY A 272 -0.73 -8.82 -7.43
CA GLY A 272 -0.55 -9.56 -8.69
C GLY A 272 0.90 -9.63 -9.20
N ASP A 273 1.88 -9.22 -8.39
CA ASP A 273 3.29 -9.19 -8.77
C ASP A 273 3.91 -10.59 -8.63
N THR A 274 3.88 -11.35 -9.72
CA THR A 274 4.32 -12.75 -9.77
C THR A 274 5.77 -12.93 -9.31
N ASP A 275 6.66 -12.02 -9.69
CA ASP A 275 8.08 -12.13 -9.37
C ASP A 275 8.33 -11.96 -7.87
N LYS A 276 7.70 -10.95 -7.26
CA LYS A 276 7.78 -10.76 -5.80
C LYS A 276 7.10 -11.89 -5.04
N ILE A 277 6.00 -12.45 -5.54
CA ILE A 277 5.34 -13.62 -4.93
C ILE A 277 6.27 -14.83 -4.94
N ILE A 278 6.89 -15.16 -6.08
CA ILE A 278 7.83 -16.27 -6.22
C ILE A 278 9.04 -16.07 -5.28
N PHE A 279 9.62 -14.88 -5.28
CA PHE A 279 10.73 -14.52 -4.40
C PHE A 279 10.36 -14.68 -2.92
N PHE A 280 9.23 -14.09 -2.49
CA PHE A 280 8.80 -14.10 -1.10
C PHE A 280 8.48 -15.52 -0.60
N ALA A 281 7.87 -16.35 -1.45
CA ALA A 281 7.64 -17.76 -1.15
C ALA A 281 8.96 -18.52 -0.94
N GLY A 282 9.95 -18.29 -1.81
CA GLY A 282 11.27 -18.91 -1.72
C GLY A 282 12.03 -18.56 -0.44
N VAL A 283 11.94 -17.31 0.01
CA VAL A 283 12.63 -16.81 1.21
C VAL A 283 11.89 -17.21 2.50
N SER A 284 10.56 -17.20 2.50
CA SER A 284 9.77 -17.38 3.73
C SER A 284 9.79 -18.81 4.27
N ARG A 285 9.96 -19.82 3.40
CA ARG A 285 10.08 -21.25 3.74
C ARG A 285 8.95 -21.82 4.61
N GLN A 286 7.74 -21.28 4.50
CA GLN A 286 6.55 -21.77 5.22
C GLN A 286 5.63 -22.57 4.30
N ARG A 287 5.04 -23.64 4.85
CA ARG A 287 4.17 -24.56 4.12
C ARG A 287 2.99 -23.82 3.46
N GLU A 288 2.25 -23.03 4.22
CA GLU A 288 1.07 -22.33 3.71
C GLU A 288 1.42 -21.31 2.63
N ILE A 289 2.56 -20.61 2.79
CA ILE A 289 3.04 -19.62 1.82
C ILE A 289 3.35 -20.27 0.47
N TYR A 290 3.98 -21.44 0.47
CA TYR A 290 4.21 -22.19 -0.76
C TYR A 290 2.90 -22.58 -1.45
N ILE A 291 1.92 -23.07 -0.68
CA ILE A 291 0.61 -23.46 -1.22
C ILE A 291 -0.12 -22.24 -1.80
N MET A 292 -0.12 -21.11 -1.08
CA MET A 292 -0.71 -19.85 -1.53
C MET A 292 -0.09 -19.33 -2.83
N ALA A 293 1.24 -19.30 -2.93
CA ALA A 293 1.93 -18.88 -4.15
C ALA A 293 1.64 -19.82 -5.34
N ALA A 294 1.66 -21.13 -5.11
CA ALA A 294 1.36 -22.11 -6.16
C ALA A 294 -0.08 -22.00 -6.67
N ASN A 295 -1.06 -21.86 -5.76
CA ASN A 295 -2.46 -21.66 -6.12
C ASN A 295 -2.65 -20.39 -6.95
N PHE A 296 -1.96 -19.30 -6.59
CA PHE A 296 -2.02 -18.06 -7.36
C PHE A 296 -1.43 -18.24 -8.76
N LEU A 297 -0.24 -18.85 -8.89
CA LEU A 297 0.39 -19.08 -10.19
C LEU A 297 -0.44 -20.00 -11.10
N GLN A 298 -1.24 -20.92 -10.54
CA GLN A 298 -2.20 -21.71 -11.33
C GLN A 298 -3.30 -20.85 -11.97
N SER A 299 -3.66 -19.72 -11.37
CA SER A 299 -4.67 -18.79 -11.91
C SER A 299 -4.10 -17.84 -12.97
N VAL A 300 -2.78 -17.76 -13.09
CA VAL A 300 -2.07 -16.99 -14.12
C VAL A 300 -1.86 -17.87 -15.37
N ASP A 301 -1.54 -17.27 -16.51
CA ASP A 301 -1.20 -18.00 -17.73
C ASP A 301 0.14 -18.76 -17.61
N TRP A 302 0.10 -19.90 -16.92
CA TRP A 302 1.23 -20.81 -16.73
C TRP A 302 1.51 -21.70 -17.95
N GLN A 303 0.57 -21.78 -18.90
CA GLN A 303 0.71 -22.62 -20.10
C GLN A 303 1.79 -22.07 -21.03
N ASN A 304 1.78 -20.76 -21.22
CA ASN A 304 2.77 -20.07 -22.05
C ASN A 304 4.10 -19.79 -21.32
N ASN A 305 4.17 -20.04 -20.01
CA ASN A 305 5.32 -19.69 -19.16
C ASN A 305 5.91 -20.93 -18.43
N PRO A 306 6.96 -21.57 -18.97
CA PRO A 306 7.55 -22.78 -18.38
C PRO A 306 8.19 -22.54 -17.00
N GLU A 307 8.59 -21.31 -16.71
CA GLU A 307 9.06 -20.88 -15.39
C GLU A 307 7.98 -21.01 -14.31
N PHE A 308 6.74 -20.60 -14.61
CA PHE A 308 5.61 -20.70 -13.68
C PHE A 308 5.25 -22.16 -13.42
N LEU A 309 5.23 -23.00 -14.46
CA LEU A 309 5.05 -24.44 -14.33
C LEU A 309 6.06 -25.05 -13.34
N LYS A 310 7.35 -24.75 -13.50
CA LYS A 310 8.41 -25.23 -12.62
C LYS A 310 8.25 -24.72 -11.18
N ASN A 311 7.88 -23.45 -11.01
CA ASN A 311 7.66 -22.86 -9.70
C ASN A 311 6.44 -23.45 -8.99
N ILE A 312 5.33 -23.71 -9.68
CA ILE A 312 4.14 -24.37 -9.13
C ILE A 312 4.49 -25.77 -8.60
N ILE A 313 5.17 -26.59 -9.41
CA ILE A 313 5.60 -27.94 -9.01
C ILE A 313 6.53 -27.86 -7.80
N THR A 314 7.49 -26.94 -7.83
CA THR A 314 8.47 -26.73 -6.75
C THR A 314 7.77 -26.33 -5.46
N PHE A 315 6.81 -25.41 -5.51
CA PHE A 315 6.11 -24.91 -4.34
C PHE A 315 5.14 -25.95 -3.75
N TYR A 316 4.35 -26.68 -4.54
CA TYR A 316 3.53 -27.77 -3.98
C TYR A 316 4.37 -28.90 -3.38
N SER A 317 5.49 -29.23 -4.01
CA SER A 317 6.41 -30.24 -3.48
C SER A 317 7.02 -29.79 -2.14
N LYS A 318 7.51 -28.55 -2.06
CA LYS A 318 8.05 -27.96 -0.81
C LYS A 318 6.97 -27.78 0.26
N GLY A 319 5.73 -27.47 -0.14
CA GLY A 319 4.56 -27.40 0.73
C GLY A 319 3.99 -28.76 1.14
N LYS A 320 4.56 -29.87 0.65
CA LYS A 320 4.07 -31.24 0.89
C LYS A 320 2.56 -31.40 0.61
N ALA A 321 2.06 -30.69 -0.40
CA ALA A 321 0.66 -30.73 -0.81
C ALA A 321 0.52 -31.64 -2.04
N LEU A 322 0.65 -32.96 -1.81
CA LEU A 322 0.67 -33.96 -2.88
C LEU A 322 -0.64 -34.03 -3.66
N ASP A 323 -1.78 -33.82 -2.99
CA ASP A 323 -3.09 -33.84 -3.62
C ASP A 323 -3.26 -32.69 -4.62
N LEU A 324 -2.86 -31.48 -4.22
CA LEU A 324 -2.89 -30.30 -5.10
C LEU A 324 -1.90 -30.44 -6.26
N LEU A 325 -0.74 -31.06 -6.02
CA LEU A 325 0.23 -31.36 -7.06
C LEU A 325 -0.31 -32.38 -8.07
N ALA A 326 -0.96 -33.45 -7.60
CA ALA A 326 -1.58 -34.45 -8.45
C ALA A 326 -2.68 -33.83 -9.32
N ASN A 327 -3.56 -33.02 -8.73
CA ASN A 327 -4.60 -32.27 -9.45
C ASN A 327 -3.99 -31.33 -10.50
N PHE A 328 -2.89 -30.66 -10.17
CA PHE A 328 -2.19 -29.80 -11.12
C PHE A 328 -1.62 -30.60 -12.30
N TYR A 329 -1.01 -31.78 -12.08
CA TYR A 329 -0.56 -32.64 -13.17
C TYR A 329 -1.71 -33.12 -14.07
N VAL A 330 -2.89 -33.40 -13.51
CA VAL A 330 -4.09 -33.71 -14.29
C VAL A 330 -4.52 -32.52 -15.15
N ALA A 331 -4.52 -31.30 -14.59
CA ALA A 331 -4.83 -30.09 -15.33
C ALA A 331 -3.83 -29.82 -16.46
N CYS A 332 -2.52 -30.04 -16.23
CA CYS A 332 -1.49 -30.00 -17.26
C CYS A 332 -1.78 -30.99 -18.39
N ALA A 333 -2.06 -32.25 -18.06
CA ALA A 333 -2.36 -33.27 -19.06
C ALA A 333 -3.59 -32.89 -19.91
N GLN A 334 -4.63 -32.32 -19.30
CA GLN A 334 -5.81 -31.84 -20.02
C GLN A 334 -5.47 -30.68 -20.97
N ALA A 335 -4.72 -29.67 -20.52
CA ALA A 335 -4.34 -28.51 -21.34
C ALA A 335 -3.52 -28.92 -22.58
N PHE A 336 -2.48 -29.75 -22.38
CA PHE A 336 -1.68 -30.26 -23.49
C PHE A 336 -2.50 -31.12 -24.46
N MET A 337 -3.48 -31.90 -23.97
CA MET A 337 -4.39 -32.65 -24.85
C MET A 337 -5.27 -31.74 -25.70
N TYR A 338 -5.82 -30.65 -25.15
CA TYR A 338 -6.63 -29.70 -25.93
C TYR A 338 -5.82 -29.03 -27.04
N GLU A 339 -4.56 -28.66 -26.76
CA GLU A 339 -3.66 -28.06 -27.75
C GLU A 339 -3.32 -29.05 -28.87
N ILE A 340 -2.97 -30.29 -28.51
CA ILE A 340 -2.72 -31.37 -29.48
C ILE A 340 -3.98 -31.67 -30.30
N ILE A 341 -5.17 -31.75 -29.68
CA ILE A 341 -6.44 -31.99 -30.39
C ILE A 341 -6.77 -30.84 -31.34
N ASN A 342 -6.55 -29.58 -30.94
CA ASN A 342 -6.77 -28.43 -31.80
C ASN A 342 -5.79 -28.39 -32.98
N GLU A 343 -4.50 -28.67 -32.77
CA GLU A 343 -3.54 -28.85 -33.86
C GLU A 343 -3.94 -30.03 -34.76
N PHE A 344 -4.42 -31.14 -34.20
CA PHE A 344 -4.89 -32.31 -34.96
C PHE A 344 -6.13 -32.00 -35.82
N ILE A 345 -7.06 -31.19 -35.32
CA ILE A 345 -8.26 -30.74 -36.05
C ILE A 345 -7.86 -29.83 -37.21
N VAL A 346 -6.88 -28.95 -37.01
CA VAL A 346 -6.35 -28.07 -38.06
C VAL A 346 -5.51 -28.84 -39.10
N HIS A 347 -4.77 -29.88 -38.68
CA HIS A 347 -3.88 -30.67 -39.54
C HIS A 347 -4.47 -32.01 -40.03
N ARG A 348 -5.80 -32.16 -40.04
CA ARG A 348 -6.56 -33.36 -40.42
C ARG A 348 -6.22 -33.99 -41.79
N HIS A 349 -5.36 -33.39 -42.62
CA HIS A 349 -4.97 -33.96 -43.91
C HIS A 349 -3.63 -34.73 -43.96
N GLN A 350 -2.80 -34.79 -42.90
CA GLN A 350 -1.46 -35.42 -43.04
C GLN A 350 -0.89 -36.29 -41.90
N ALA A 351 -1.53 -36.43 -40.73
CA ALA A 351 -0.83 -36.95 -39.54
C ALA A 351 -1.15 -38.41 -39.13
N ILE A 352 -0.95 -39.40 -40.01
CA ILE A 352 -0.94 -40.84 -39.63
C ILE A 352 0.47 -41.32 -39.19
N THR A 353 1.49 -40.47 -39.27
CA THR A 353 2.90 -40.91 -39.11
C THR A 353 3.61 -40.49 -37.81
N LEU A 354 2.98 -39.72 -36.91
CA LEU A 354 3.70 -39.08 -35.80
C LEU A 354 3.50 -39.71 -34.40
N THR A 355 2.70 -40.76 -34.27
CA THR A 355 2.48 -41.44 -32.97
C THR A 355 3.63 -42.33 -32.50
N ALA A 356 4.70 -42.48 -33.29
CA ALA A 356 5.89 -43.25 -32.90
C ALA A 356 6.96 -42.43 -32.14
N GLY A 357 6.78 -41.12 -31.95
CA GLY A 357 7.85 -40.21 -31.53
C GLY A 357 7.97 -39.87 -30.04
N PHE A 358 6.97 -40.14 -29.20
CA PHE A 358 6.98 -39.69 -27.79
C PHE A 358 7.32 -40.82 -26.82
N MET A 359 8.55 -41.34 -26.92
CA MET A 359 9.21 -42.10 -25.85
C MET A 359 10.34 -41.22 -25.31
N GLY A 360 10.06 -40.41 -24.29
CA GLY A 360 11.07 -39.48 -23.78
C GLY A 360 10.65 -38.62 -22.61
N ILE A 361 10.08 -39.19 -21.54
CA ILE A 361 10.06 -38.53 -20.23
C ILE A 361 10.43 -39.56 -19.16
N THR A 362 11.73 -39.63 -18.87
CA THR A 362 12.29 -40.37 -17.75
C THR A 362 12.19 -39.52 -16.48
N CYS A 363 11.14 -39.72 -15.67
CA CYS A 363 11.19 -39.46 -14.22
C CYS A 363 9.97 -40.03 -13.48
N LEU A 364 10.21 -40.69 -12.34
CA LEU A 364 9.27 -41.17 -11.28
C LEU A 364 8.71 -42.60 -11.38
N ASP A 365 9.62 -43.59 -11.28
CA ASP A 365 9.40 -45.05 -11.31
C ASP A 365 8.45 -45.70 -10.27
N LYS A 366 7.71 -44.95 -9.45
CA LYS A 366 6.70 -45.56 -8.54
C LYS A 366 5.30 -44.95 -8.59
N TYR A 367 5.16 -43.74 -9.13
CA TYR A 367 3.85 -43.11 -9.39
C TYR A 367 3.55 -42.97 -10.89
N ALA A 368 4.55 -43.15 -11.76
CA ALA A 368 4.38 -43.19 -13.21
C ALA A 368 3.44 -44.32 -13.65
N ALA A 369 3.46 -45.50 -13.03
CA ALA A 369 2.59 -46.61 -13.47
C ALA A 369 1.09 -46.27 -13.38
N THR A 370 0.66 -45.60 -12.31
CA THR A 370 -0.76 -45.27 -12.11
C THR A 370 -1.18 -44.03 -12.91
N LEU A 371 -0.30 -43.03 -13.03
CA LEU A 371 -0.55 -41.81 -13.83
C LEU A 371 -0.45 -42.08 -15.34
N GLN A 372 0.45 -42.95 -15.77
CA GLN A 372 0.58 -43.38 -17.16
C GLN A 372 -0.59 -44.27 -17.57
N LEU A 373 -1.10 -45.12 -16.68
CA LEU A 373 -2.35 -45.85 -16.89
C LEU A 373 -3.56 -44.90 -16.99
N TYR A 374 -3.63 -43.84 -16.19
CA TYR A 374 -4.74 -42.86 -16.25
C TYR A 374 -4.65 -41.92 -17.45
N LEU A 375 -3.45 -41.45 -17.81
CA LEU A 375 -3.23 -40.64 -19.03
C LEU A 375 -3.45 -41.47 -20.29
N THR A 376 -3.00 -42.73 -20.34
CA THR A 376 -3.29 -43.63 -21.47
C THR A 376 -4.77 -44.01 -21.51
N ALA A 377 -5.43 -44.28 -20.38
CA ALA A 377 -6.87 -44.55 -20.32
C ALA A 377 -7.71 -43.35 -20.79
N SER A 378 -7.35 -42.14 -20.39
CA SER A 378 -8.06 -40.90 -20.75
C SER A 378 -7.85 -40.50 -22.22
N THR A 379 -6.62 -40.63 -22.73
CA THR A 379 -6.31 -40.43 -24.16
C THR A 379 -6.97 -41.48 -25.04
N ILE A 380 -6.99 -42.76 -24.62
CA ILE A 380 -7.72 -43.83 -25.34
C ILE A 380 -9.22 -43.56 -25.29
N CYS A 381 -9.83 -43.21 -24.14
CA CYS A 381 -11.26 -42.90 -24.01
C CYS A 381 -11.75 -41.81 -24.99
N LEU A 382 -10.94 -40.77 -25.24
CA LEU A 382 -11.29 -39.65 -26.11
C LEU A 382 -10.99 -39.92 -27.60
N LEU A 383 -9.91 -40.65 -27.91
CA LEU A 383 -9.59 -41.08 -29.29
C LEU A 383 -10.47 -42.25 -29.75
N PHE A 384 -11.02 -43.03 -28.82
CA PHE A 384 -11.77 -44.26 -29.08
C PHE A 384 -12.95 -44.09 -30.04
N LYS A 385 -13.63 -42.94 -29.99
CA LYS A 385 -14.79 -42.64 -30.85
C LYS A 385 -14.43 -42.43 -32.33
N TYR A 386 -13.14 -42.29 -32.66
CA TYR A 386 -12.66 -41.97 -34.01
C TYR A 386 -11.64 -42.98 -34.57
N LEU A 387 -11.40 -44.08 -33.84
CA LEU A 387 -10.50 -45.15 -34.25
C LEU A 387 -11.13 -46.01 -35.36
N PRO A 388 -10.37 -46.38 -36.41
CA PRO A 388 -10.86 -47.35 -37.41
C PRO A 388 -11.04 -48.73 -36.78
N VAL A 389 -12.03 -49.47 -37.27
CA VAL A 389 -12.47 -50.79 -36.75
C VAL A 389 -11.29 -51.76 -36.56
N THR A 390 -10.31 -51.75 -37.45
CA THR A 390 -9.12 -52.62 -37.40
C THR A 390 -8.22 -52.36 -36.20
N GLN A 391 -8.13 -51.12 -35.74
CA GLN A 391 -7.34 -50.77 -34.54
C GLN A 391 -8.12 -51.08 -33.27
N CYS A 392 -9.46 -50.96 -33.28
CA CYS A 392 -10.31 -51.42 -32.17
C CYS A 392 -10.18 -52.93 -31.96
N GLN A 393 -10.12 -53.73 -33.03
CA GLN A 393 -9.86 -55.17 -32.96
C GLN A 393 -8.49 -55.47 -32.31
N GLN A 394 -7.43 -54.79 -32.74
CA GLN A 394 -6.10 -54.97 -32.15
C GLN A 394 -6.09 -54.62 -30.66
N LEU A 395 -6.79 -53.55 -30.28
CA LEU A 395 -6.91 -53.12 -28.88
C LEU A 395 -7.63 -54.15 -28.01
N LEU A 396 -8.71 -54.76 -28.51
CA LEU A 396 -9.39 -55.87 -27.83
C LEU A 396 -8.50 -57.12 -27.69
N MET A 397 -7.64 -57.40 -28.67
CA MET A 397 -6.74 -58.56 -28.64
C MET A 397 -5.51 -58.35 -27.76
N THR A 398 -4.93 -57.14 -27.74
CA THR A 398 -3.67 -56.86 -27.04
C THR A 398 -3.86 -56.46 -25.57
N ALA A 399 -4.94 -55.76 -25.22
CA ALA A 399 -5.09 -55.17 -23.87
C ALA A 399 -5.67 -56.13 -22.81
N GLY A 400 -6.09 -57.34 -23.18
CA GLY A 400 -6.48 -58.39 -22.23
C GLY A 400 -7.53 -57.94 -21.19
N ASN A 401 -7.42 -58.44 -19.96
CA ASN A 401 -8.33 -58.10 -18.85
C ASN A 401 -8.04 -56.72 -18.23
N ASP A 402 -6.87 -56.15 -18.51
CA ASP A 402 -6.46 -54.84 -17.99
C ASP A 402 -7.18 -53.67 -18.68
N LEU A 403 -7.85 -53.95 -19.82
CA LEU A 403 -8.64 -52.98 -20.57
C LEU A 403 -9.82 -52.42 -19.76
N GLU A 404 -10.48 -53.22 -18.93
CA GLU A 404 -11.65 -52.81 -18.13
C GLU A 404 -11.32 -51.71 -17.10
N VAL A 405 -10.04 -51.54 -16.75
CA VAL A 405 -9.57 -50.46 -15.86
C VAL A 405 -9.55 -49.10 -16.57
N ALA A 406 -9.43 -49.11 -17.91
CA ALA A 406 -9.24 -47.92 -18.74
C ALA A 406 -10.45 -47.56 -19.61
N VAL A 407 -11.02 -48.55 -20.32
CA VAL A 407 -12.19 -48.41 -21.20
C VAL A 407 -13.02 -49.70 -21.10
N ARG A 408 -14.31 -49.59 -20.81
CA ARG A 408 -15.18 -50.78 -20.74
C ARG A 408 -15.23 -51.43 -22.13
N ARG A 409 -15.09 -52.76 -22.20
CA ARG A 409 -15.17 -53.48 -23.47
C ARG A 409 -16.49 -53.24 -24.19
N GLY A 410 -17.58 -53.04 -23.44
CA GLY A 410 -18.90 -52.71 -24.00
C GLY A 410 -18.92 -51.40 -24.79
N ASP A 411 -18.22 -50.37 -24.31
CA ASP A 411 -18.09 -49.11 -25.03
C ASP A 411 -17.26 -49.28 -26.31
N VAL A 412 -16.29 -50.21 -26.28
CA VAL A 412 -15.46 -50.54 -27.44
C VAL A 412 -16.27 -51.12 -28.59
N TYR A 413 -17.07 -52.13 -28.29
CA TYR A 413 -17.98 -52.72 -29.26
C TYR A 413 -19.03 -51.72 -29.75
N SER A 414 -19.55 -50.84 -28.88
CA SER A 414 -20.55 -49.84 -29.26
C SER A 414 -20.07 -48.90 -30.37
N SER A 415 -18.86 -48.34 -30.26
CA SER A 415 -18.34 -47.44 -31.30
C SER A 415 -18.05 -48.18 -32.61
N MET A 416 -17.55 -49.42 -32.56
CA MET A 416 -17.33 -50.25 -33.76
C MET A 416 -18.66 -50.48 -34.50
N ILE A 417 -19.71 -50.85 -33.76
CA ILE A 417 -21.06 -51.06 -34.30
C ILE A 417 -21.61 -49.76 -34.88
N GLN A 418 -21.50 -48.64 -34.16
CA GLN A 418 -21.97 -47.35 -34.64
C GLN A 418 -21.26 -46.90 -35.93
N TYR A 419 -19.95 -47.11 -36.03
CA TYR A 419 -19.17 -46.78 -37.23
C TYR A 419 -19.56 -47.67 -38.43
N LEU A 420 -19.73 -48.97 -38.22
CA LEU A 420 -20.10 -49.92 -39.28
C LEU A 420 -21.53 -49.71 -39.77
N VAL A 421 -22.47 -49.37 -38.88
CA VAL A 421 -23.84 -48.99 -39.25
C VAL A 421 -23.85 -47.71 -40.08
N LYS A 422 -23.05 -46.69 -39.70
CA LYS A 422 -22.90 -45.46 -40.49
C LYS A 422 -22.24 -45.69 -41.85
N SER A 423 -21.33 -46.67 -41.93
CA SER A 423 -20.62 -47.03 -43.16
C SER A 423 -21.40 -47.99 -44.07
N GLY A 424 -22.60 -48.41 -43.66
CA GLY A 424 -23.46 -49.34 -44.43
C GLY A 424 -23.02 -50.81 -44.40
N ASN A 425 -22.03 -51.18 -43.58
CA ASN A 425 -21.52 -52.54 -43.48
C ASN A 425 -22.23 -53.31 -42.36
N TYR A 426 -23.50 -53.65 -42.60
CA TYR A 426 -24.40 -54.20 -41.59
C TYR A 426 -24.07 -55.65 -41.18
N SER A 427 -23.45 -56.44 -42.06
CA SER A 427 -23.06 -57.83 -41.77
C SER A 427 -21.98 -57.93 -40.71
N GLU A 428 -20.99 -57.05 -40.77
CA GLU A 428 -19.89 -57.00 -39.81
C GLU A 428 -20.37 -56.39 -38.48
N ALA A 429 -21.20 -55.34 -38.55
CA ALA A 429 -21.86 -54.78 -37.38
C ALA A 429 -22.67 -55.82 -36.59
N LYS A 430 -23.34 -56.75 -37.29
CA LYS A 430 -24.07 -57.86 -36.65
C LYS A 430 -23.15 -58.82 -35.89
N GLN A 431 -21.95 -59.10 -36.40
CA GLN A 431 -21.00 -59.99 -35.73
C GLN A 431 -20.55 -59.38 -34.40
N TYR A 432 -20.12 -58.12 -34.40
CA TYR A 432 -19.74 -57.41 -33.18
C TYR A 432 -20.90 -57.21 -32.20
N PHE A 433 -22.13 -57.05 -32.70
CA PHE A 433 -23.32 -57.01 -31.86
C PHE A 433 -23.54 -58.33 -31.10
N VAL A 434 -23.34 -59.47 -31.76
CA VAL A 434 -23.45 -60.79 -31.13
C VAL A 434 -22.31 -61.02 -30.13
N GLU A 435 -21.08 -60.61 -30.45
CA GLU A 435 -19.95 -60.69 -29.53
C GLU A 435 -20.16 -59.85 -28.28
N LEU A 436 -20.64 -58.60 -28.43
CA LEU A 436 -21.02 -57.75 -27.31
C LEU A 436 -22.08 -58.41 -26.45
N ARG A 437 -23.11 -58.99 -27.06
CA ARG A 437 -24.18 -59.69 -26.34
C ARG A 437 -23.64 -60.85 -25.52
N HIS A 438 -22.78 -61.68 -26.11
CA HIS A 438 -22.15 -62.80 -25.41
C HIS A 438 -21.26 -62.33 -24.25
N LEU A 439 -20.54 -61.21 -24.43
CA LEU A 439 -19.74 -60.60 -23.36
C LEU A 439 -20.60 -60.11 -22.20
N LEU A 440 -21.76 -59.50 -22.48
CA LEU A 440 -22.71 -59.04 -21.45
C LEU A 440 -23.37 -60.23 -20.72
N GLU A 441 -23.72 -61.30 -21.44
CA GLU A 441 -24.27 -62.53 -20.84
C GLU A 441 -23.27 -63.20 -19.86
N GLN A 442 -21.95 -63.04 -20.09
CA GLN A 442 -20.90 -63.56 -19.21
C GLN A 442 -20.54 -62.66 -18.01
N SER A 443 -20.67 -61.33 -18.16
CA SER A 443 -20.15 -60.35 -17.18
C SER A 443 -21.21 -59.79 -16.22
N GLY A 444 -22.49 -60.08 -16.45
CA GLY A 444 -23.62 -59.67 -15.59
C GLY A 444 -24.76 -59.10 -16.42
N ASN A 445 -25.99 -59.19 -15.90
CA ASN A 445 -27.26 -58.93 -16.60
C ASN A 445 -27.52 -57.45 -16.98
N THR A 446 -26.53 -56.79 -17.59
CA THR A 446 -26.61 -55.41 -18.07
C THR A 446 -27.29 -55.41 -19.44
N PRO A 447 -28.37 -54.65 -19.62
CA PRO A 447 -29.09 -54.62 -20.89
C PRO A 447 -28.21 -54.03 -21.99
N ILE A 448 -28.26 -54.60 -23.20
CA ILE A 448 -27.47 -54.14 -24.36
C ILE A 448 -27.78 -52.67 -24.75
N THR A 449 -28.97 -52.19 -24.41
CA THR A 449 -29.40 -50.79 -24.56
C THR A 449 -28.62 -49.81 -23.68
N TYR A 450 -27.84 -50.30 -22.71
CA TYR A 450 -26.91 -49.48 -21.95
C TYR A 450 -25.73 -49.01 -22.81
N TYR A 451 -25.29 -49.82 -23.77
CA TYR A 451 -24.14 -49.53 -24.62
C TYR A 451 -24.53 -49.01 -26.00
N ILE A 452 -25.65 -49.46 -26.57
CA ILE A 452 -26.08 -49.11 -27.93
C ILE A 452 -27.37 -48.30 -27.88
N THR A 453 -27.35 -47.11 -28.52
CA THR A 453 -28.52 -46.24 -28.62
C THR A 453 -29.58 -46.81 -29.56
N ASN A 454 -30.86 -46.44 -29.32
CA ASN A 454 -31.99 -46.91 -30.14
C ASN A 454 -31.82 -46.58 -31.63
N GLU A 455 -31.23 -45.43 -31.98
CA GLU A 455 -30.96 -45.03 -33.37
C GLU A 455 -30.02 -46.01 -34.09
N VAL A 456 -28.99 -46.50 -33.39
CA VAL A 456 -28.01 -47.45 -33.96
C VAL A 456 -28.64 -48.84 -34.08
N LEU A 457 -29.49 -49.23 -33.12
CA LEU A 457 -30.26 -50.48 -33.17
C LEU A 457 -31.26 -50.47 -34.33
N GLU A 458 -31.97 -49.37 -34.54
CA GLU A 458 -32.89 -49.17 -35.66
C GLU A 458 -32.14 -49.15 -37.00
N GLY A 459 -30.99 -48.46 -37.06
CA GLY A 459 -30.13 -48.45 -38.24
C GLY A 459 -29.60 -49.84 -38.61
N LEU A 460 -29.20 -50.64 -37.62
CA LEU A 460 -28.75 -52.02 -37.81
C LEU A 460 -29.92 -52.94 -38.23
N ALA A 461 -31.09 -52.80 -37.60
CA ALA A 461 -32.30 -53.56 -37.92
C ALA A 461 -32.79 -53.30 -39.35
N ASN A 462 -32.84 -52.02 -39.74
CA ASN A 462 -33.21 -51.59 -41.09
C ASN A 462 -32.20 -52.12 -42.13
N GLY A 463 -30.90 -52.00 -41.87
CA GLY A 463 -29.86 -52.50 -42.77
C GLY A 463 -29.81 -54.03 -42.93
N LEU A 464 -30.27 -54.78 -41.92
CA LEU A 464 -30.37 -56.24 -41.96
C LEU A 464 -31.74 -56.76 -42.43
N SER A 465 -32.72 -55.87 -42.63
CA SER A 465 -34.13 -56.22 -42.91
C SER A 465 -34.76 -57.14 -41.84
N VAL A 466 -34.44 -56.90 -40.57
CA VAL A 466 -34.91 -57.68 -39.42
C VAL A 466 -35.64 -56.75 -38.44
N PRO A 467 -36.78 -57.15 -37.84
CA PRO A 467 -37.45 -56.31 -36.85
C PRO A 467 -36.56 -56.12 -35.60
N VAL A 468 -36.52 -54.89 -35.04
CA VAL A 468 -35.75 -54.53 -33.84
C VAL A 468 -36.05 -55.47 -32.65
N ALA A 469 -37.29 -55.97 -32.56
CA ALA A 469 -37.73 -56.92 -31.54
C ALA A 469 -37.03 -58.30 -31.61
N GLN A 470 -36.38 -58.62 -32.72
CA GLN A 470 -35.61 -59.87 -32.89
C GLN A 470 -34.13 -59.69 -32.47
N LEU A 471 -33.66 -58.44 -32.31
CA LEU A 471 -32.33 -58.09 -31.82
C LEU A 471 -32.29 -57.94 -30.28
N LEU A 472 -33.43 -57.65 -29.64
CA LEU A 472 -33.57 -57.53 -28.18
C LEU A 472 -34.28 -58.77 -27.59
N PRO A 473 -33.81 -59.36 -26.46
CA PRO A 473 -34.59 -60.36 -25.75
C PRO A 473 -35.82 -59.74 -25.05
N LYS A 474 -36.94 -60.48 -25.01
CA LYS A 474 -38.16 -60.10 -24.26
C LYS A 474 -37.82 -59.93 -22.78
N SER A 475 -37.90 -58.71 -22.25
CA SER A 475 -37.79 -58.49 -20.81
C SER A 475 -39.06 -58.99 -20.10
N THR A 476 -38.88 -59.88 -19.12
CA THR A 476 -39.93 -60.29 -18.20
C THR A 476 -40.26 -59.10 -17.31
N LYS A 477 -41.37 -58.41 -17.58
CA LYS A 477 -41.92 -57.37 -16.69
C LYS A 477 -42.36 -58.02 -15.36
N MET A 478 -41.64 -57.79 -14.28
CA MET A 478 -42.22 -57.90 -12.93
C MET A 478 -43.09 -56.67 -12.67
N ARG A 479 -44.33 -56.94 -12.26
CA ARG A 479 -45.36 -55.94 -11.93
C ARG A 479 -45.06 -55.27 -10.59
N VAL A 480 -45.24 -53.95 -10.63
CA VAL A 480 -45.53 -52.94 -9.60
C VAL A 480 -46.19 -53.47 -8.32
N ALA A 481 -45.73 -52.98 -7.16
CA ALA A 481 -46.58 -52.69 -6.02
C ALA A 481 -46.52 -51.17 -5.75
N SER A 482 -47.68 -50.56 -5.67
CA SER A 482 -47.96 -49.13 -5.62
C SER A 482 -48.50 -48.76 -4.24
N GLU A 483 -47.78 -47.92 -3.50
CA GLU A 483 -48.26 -46.98 -2.47
C GLU A 483 -47.20 -45.86 -2.52
N GLY A 484 -47.46 -44.58 -2.76
CA GLY A 484 -48.62 -43.76 -2.49
C GLY A 484 -48.08 -42.54 -1.76
N ASP A 485 -47.81 -41.45 -2.48
CA ASP A 485 -48.23 -40.09 -2.09
C ASP A 485 -47.83 -39.11 -3.19
N GLY A 486 -48.78 -38.24 -3.52
CA GLY A 486 -48.56 -37.12 -4.42
C GLY A 486 -48.04 -35.92 -3.64
N ASP A 487 -47.25 -35.10 -4.31
CA ASP A 487 -47.37 -33.65 -4.18
C ASP A 487 -46.83 -33.00 -5.45
N ASP A 488 -47.73 -32.25 -6.08
CA ASP A 488 -47.48 -31.32 -7.17
C ASP A 488 -46.69 -30.11 -6.64
N VAL A 489 -45.66 -29.66 -7.36
CA VAL A 489 -45.30 -28.23 -7.41
C VAL A 489 -44.80 -27.87 -8.82
N GLU A 490 -45.51 -26.91 -9.41
CA GLU A 490 -45.36 -26.32 -10.73
C GLU A 490 -44.05 -25.54 -10.93
N GLU A 491 -43.55 -25.58 -12.17
CA GLU A 491 -42.55 -24.67 -12.73
C GLU A 491 -43.10 -23.24 -12.81
N VAL A 492 -42.38 -22.29 -12.22
CA VAL A 492 -42.50 -20.86 -12.53
C VAL A 492 -41.36 -20.50 -13.47
N VAL A 493 -41.74 -20.16 -14.71
CA VAL A 493 -40.91 -19.45 -15.69
C VAL A 493 -41.14 -17.96 -15.45
N GLU A 494 -40.09 -17.19 -15.16
CA GLU A 494 -40.08 -15.74 -15.28
C GLU A 494 -39.02 -15.31 -16.31
N GLU A 495 -39.35 -14.20 -16.96
CA GLU A 495 -38.90 -13.66 -18.26
C GLU A 495 -37.39 -13.42 -18.45
#